data_AF-A0A7X2D6M9-F1
#
_entry.id   AF-A0A7X2D6M9-F1
#
_cell.length_a   1.000
_cell.length_b   1.000
_cell.length_c   1.000
_cell.angle_alpha   90.00
_cell.angle_beta   90.00
_cell.angle_gamma   90.00
#
_symmetry.space_group_name_H-M   'P 1'
#
loop_
_entity.id
_entity.type
_entity.pdbx_description
1 polymer ?
#
loop_
_entity_poly.entity_id
_entity_poly.type
_entity_poly.pdbx_seq_one_letter_code
_entity_poly.pdbx_strand_id
1 'polypeptide(L)' 'KRVRNFVDELSSGIEIPVVLFDERLSTVEAERVLREARVSPLKRRKVRDKIAATVILQNYLDSQVK' A
#
# COMPACT_ATOMS: atom_id res chain seq x y z
N LYS A 1 5.74 -16.32 7.62
CA LYS A 1 6.37 -15.94 8.90
C LYS A 1 7.06 -14.58 8.83
N ARG A 2 7.85 -14.26 7.80
CA ARG A 2 8.57 -12.96 7.63
C ARG A 2 7.76 -11.71 8.01
N VAL A 3 6.57 -11.50 7.43
CA VAL A 3 5.74 -10.30 7.70
C VAL A 3 5.26 -10.26 9.16
N ARG A 4 4.87 -11.40 9.74
CA ARG A 4 4.43 -11.46 11.14
C ARG A 4 5.56 -11.14 12.11
N ASN A 5 6.74 -11.74 11.91
CA ASN A 5 7.91 -11.44 12.73
C ASN A 5 8.29 -9.96 12.68
N PHE A 6 8.19 -9.33 11.50
CA PHE A 6 8.44 -7.89 11.35
C PHE A 6 7.42 -7.04 12.11
N VAL A 7 6.14 -7.43 12.09
CA VAL A 7 5.10 -6.76 12.88
C VAL A 7 5.35 -6.91 14.37
N ASP A 8 5.75 -8.09 14.84
CA ASP A 8 6.06 -8.33 16.25
C ASP A 8 7.22 -7.43 16.72
N GLU A 9 8.29 -7.36 15.93
CA GLU A 9 9.44 -6.48 16.20
C GLU A 9 9.04 -5.00 16.20
N LEU A 10 8.31 -4.56 15.15
CA LEU A 10 7.85 -3.18 15.04
C LEU A 10 6.93 -2.77 16.19
N SER A 11 5.98 -3.63 16.56
CA SER A 11 4.99 -3.35 17.60
C SER A 11 5.61 -3.26 18.99
N SER A 12 6.77 -3.88 19.21
CA SER A 12 7.50 -3.76 20.48
C SER A 12 8.19 -2.40 20.68
N GLY A 13 8.42 -1.66 19.59
CA GLY A 13 9.13 -0.37 19.61
C GLY A 13 8.23 0.86 19.47
N ILE A 14 6.91 0.70 19.27
CA ILE A 14 5.98 1.81 19.07
C ILE A 14 4.67 1.59 19.84
N GLU A 15 4.05 2.68 20.29
CA GLU A 15 2.73 2.63 20.96
C GLU A 15 1.56 2.67 19.98
N ILE A 16 1.83 2.82 18.67
CA ILE A 16 0.82 2.94 17.63
C ILE A 16 0.36 1.52 17.22
N PRO A 17 -0.96 1.24 17.19
CA PRO A 17 -1.47 -0.05 16.76
C PRO A 17 -1.03 -0.42 15.34
N VAL A 18 -0.46 -1.62 15.17
CA VAL A 18 -0.10 -2.16 13.85
C VAL A 18 -1.21 -3.05 13.34
N VAL A 19 -1.79 -2.68 12.19
CA VAL A 19 -2.85 -3.44 11.54
C VAL A 19 -2.29 -4.15 10.30
N LEU A 20 -2.54 -5.46 10.21
CA LEU A 20 -2.25 -6.22 9.00
C LEU A 20 -3.40 -6.06 8.00
N PHE A 21 -3.07 -5.71 6.77
CA PHE A 21 -4.02 -5.55 5.68
C PHE A 21 -3.55 -6.30 4.42
N ASP A 22 -4.50 -6.81 3.65
CA ASP A 22 -4.21 -7.54 2.42
C ASP A 22 -3.89 -6.56 1.28
N GLU A 23 -2.66 -6.64 0.76
CA GLU A 23 -2.11 -5.71 -0.22
C GLU A 23 -2.37 -6.13 -1.68
N ARG A 24 -3.07 -7.24 -1.91
CA ARG A 24 -3.28 -7.77 -3.26
C ARG A 24 -3.90 -6.71 -4.19
N LEU A 25 -3.47 -6.75 -5.46
CA LEU A 25 -3.91 -5.87 -6.55
C LEU A 25 -3.48 -4.39 -6.45
N SER A 26 -2.85 -3.95 -5.34
CA SER A 26 -2.34 -2.57 -5.16
C SER A 26 -1.51 -2.06 -6.34
N THR A 27 -0.61 -2.90 -6.86
CA THR A 27 0.31 -2.57 -7.95
C THR A 27 -0.42 -2.45 -9.28
N VAL A 28 -1.45 -3.28 -9.50
CA VAL A 28 -2.27 -3.25 -10.73
C VAL A 28 -3.11 -1.98 -10.75
N GLU A 29 -3.75 -1.65 -9.63
CA GLU A 29 -4.51 -0.41 -9.49
C GLU A 29 -3.60 0.83 -9.61
N ALA A 30 -2.42 0.81 -9.00
CA ALA A 30 -1.45 1.90 -9.12
C ALA A 30 -0.99 2.11 -10.58
N GLU A 31 -0.70 1.05 -11.32
CA GLU A 31 -0.37 1.14 -12.74
C GLU A 31 -1.56 1.65 -13.57
N ARG A 32 -2.79 1.22 -13.25
CA ARG A 32 -4.01 1.71 -13.91
C ARG A 32 -4.16 3.22 -13.74
N VAL A 33 -4.12 3.72 -12.50
CA VAL A 33 -4.20 5.15 -12.16
C VAL A 33 -3.13 5.96 -12.91
N LEU A 34 -1.89 5.47 -12.93
CA LEU A 34 -0.79 6.17 -13.59
C LEU A 34 -0.90 6.18 -15.12
N ARG A 35 -1.46 5.12 -15.72
CA ARG A 35 -1.75 5.08 -17.16
C ARG A 35 -2.87 6.04 -17.53
N GLU A 36 -3.94 6.08 -16.74
CA GLU A 36 -5.07 7.01 -16.92
C GLU A 36 -4.60 8.47 -16.82
N ALA A 37 -3.69 8.76 -15.88
CA ALA A 37 -3.05 10.07 -15.75
C ALA A 37 -2.00 10.39 -16.84
N ARG A 38 -1.85 9.55 -17.87
CA ARG A 38 -0.89 9.69 -18.99
C ARG A 38 0.56 9.90 -18.55
N VAL A 39 0.95 9.30 -17.42
CA VAL A 39 2.32 9.39 -16.91
C VAL A 39 3.24 8.53 -17.78
N SER A 40 4.38 9.10 -18.19
CA SER A 40 5.34 8.38 -19.03
C SER A 40 5.88 7.13 -18.32
N PRO A 41 6.21 6.03 -19.03
CA PRO A 41 6.66 4.79 -18.41
C PRO A 41 7.86 4.95 -17.45
N LEU A 42 8.81 5.83 -17.82
CA LEU A 42 9.97 6.15 -16.98
C LEU A 42 9.56 6.83 -15.67
N LYS A 43 8.60 7.75 -15.71
CA LYS A 43 8.07 8.41 -14.52
C LYS A 43 7.21 7.44 -13.69
N ARG A 44 6.42 6.57 -14.34
CA ARG A 44 5.60 5.55 -13.65
C ARG A 44 6.43 4.66 -12.75
N ARG A 45 7.54 4.12 -13.25
CA ARG A 45 8.46 3.29 -12.45
C ARG A 45 8.97 4.01 -11.19
N LYS A 46 9.15 5.33 -11.23
CA LYS A 46 9.61 6.12 -10.07
C LYS A 46 8.53 6.38 -9.03
N VAL A 47 7.26 6.42 -9.43
CA VAL A 47 6.15 6.83 -8.55
C VAL A 47 5.19 5.68 -8.20
N ARG A 48 5.30 4.53 -8.87
CA ARG A 48 4.40 3.38 -8.70
C ARG A 48 4.25 2.96 -7.24
N ASP A 49 5.36 2.80 -6.54
CA ASP A 49 5.34 2.28 -5.16
C ASP A 49 4.67 3.29 -4.20
N LYS A 50 4.82 4.60 -4.45
CA LYS A 50 4.09 5.65 -3.72
C LYS A 50 2.58 5.55 -3.96
N ILE A 51 2.15 5.36 -5.21
CA ILE A 51 0.73 5.23 -5.54
C ILE A 51 0.17 3.93 -4.95
N ALA A 52 0.91 2.83 -5.00
CA ALA A 52 0.50 1.57 -4.37
C ALA A 52 0.27 1.74 -2.86
N ALA A 53 1.16 2.46 -2.16
CA ALA A 53 0.97 2.79 -0.74
C ALA A 53 -0.34 3.56 -0.47
N THR A 54 -0.68 4.51 -1.34
CA THR A 54 -1.96 5.24 -1.24
C THR A 54 -3.16 4.32 -1.49
N VAL A 55 -3.08 3.41 -2.46
CA VAL A 55 -4.14 2.43 -2.74
C VAL A 55 -4.36 1.49 -1.55
N ILE A 56 -3.29 1.00 -0.92
CA ILE A 56 -3.38 0.15 0.28
C ILE A 56 -4.14 0.87 1.40
N LEU A 57 -3.77 2.13 1.66
CA LEU A 57 -4.43 2.93 2.68
C LEU A 57 -5.91 3.17 2.33
N GLN A 58 -6.22 3.51 1.08
CA GLN A 58 -7.60 3.73 0.65
C GLN A 58 -8.45 2.46 0.82
N ASN A 59 -7.94 1.31 0.40
CA ASN A 59 -8.63 0.02 0.57
C ASN A 59 -8.89 -0.30 2.05
N TYR A 60 -7.94 0.01 2.93
CA TYR A 60 -8.14 -0.15 4.37
C TYR A 60 -9.26 0.77 4.86
N LEU A 61 -9.21 2.07 4.54
CA LEU A 61 -10.23 3.04 4.96
C LEU A 61 -11.62 2.64 4.46
N ASP A 62 -11.75 2.25 3.20
CA ASP A 62 -13.02 1.81 2.60
C ASP A 62 -13.59 0.57 3.31
N SER A 63 -12.72 -0.31 3.82
CA SER A 63 -13.15 -1.49 4.59
C SER A 63 -13.72 -1.15 5.97
N GLN A 64 -13.38 0.03 6.53
CA GLN A 64 -13.84 0.48 7.84
C GLN A 64 -15.19 1.22 7.80
N VAL A 65 -15.63 1.68 6.62
CA VAL A 65 -16.85 2.49 6.45
C VAL A 65 -18.13 1.62 6.36
N LYS A 66 -18.14 0.46 7.02
CA LYS A 66 -19.31 -0.44 7.09
C LYS A 66 -20.00 -0.39 8.44
#